data_AF-A0A1H0UU13-F1
#
_entry.id   AF-A0A1H0UU13-F1
#
_cell.length_a   1.000
_cell.length_b   1.000
_cell.length_c   1.000
_cell.angle_alpha   90.00
_cell.angle_beta   90.00
_cell.angle_gamma   90.00
#
_symmetry.space_group_name_H-M   'P 1'
#
loop_
_entity.id
_entity.type
_entity.pdbx_description
1 polymer ?
#
loop_
_entity_poly.entity_id
_entity_poly.type
_entity_poly.pdbx_seq_one_letter_code
_entity_poly.pdbx_strand_id
1 'polypeptide(L)'
;MPGSAPEPQGWWARYRHEAVPGSPARVTLTAVASAVHPWASRVEQPDDRRPPGWTLSVLHDEDGGRVHRVLVNQPEAPLLWFVEVAEPAADPPASTLLAFSDDRFEHGTVLTELAAREAGVLGEQQVAAVRWWTGTGLVHQLYVAPAHRRRGVGTALVTAAFGVQAAYGRDAMLHGDGRRTADGEAWRAGLTPRQQHWFAPWTQELPPMTPGG
;
A
#
# COMPACT_ATOMS: atom_id res chain seq x y z
N MET A 1 -7.46 22.39 -2.78
CA MET A 1 -7.96 21.95 -1.47
C MET A 1 -8.90 20.79 -1.70
N PRO A 2 -8.61 19.56 -1.23
CA PRO A 2 -9.57 18.46 -1.37
C PRO A 2 -10.86 18.83 -0.63
N GLY A 3 -12.01 18.63 -1.28
CA GLY A 3 -13.31 19.11 -0.84
C GLY A 3 -13.90 18.29 0.31
N SER A 4 -14.52 19.00 1.27
CA SER A 4 -15.55 18.63 2.27
C SER A 4 -15.50 17.29 3.04
N ALA A 5 -14.57 16.38 2.76
CA ALA A 5 -14.34 15.20 3.58
C ALA A 5 -13.66 15.63 4.89
N PRO A 6 -14.09 15.09 6.05
CA PRO A 6 -13.43 15.39 7.32
C PRO A 6 -11.93 15.10 7.22
N GLU A 7 -11.13 15.93 7.89
CA GLU A 7 -9.67 15.78 7.94
C GLU A 7 -9.32 14.34 8.34
N PRO A 8 -8.37 13.69 7.66
CA PRO A 8 -8.03 12.31 7.93
C PRO A 8 -7.58 12.19 9.38
N GLN A 9 -8.26 11.32 10.11
CA GLN A 9 -7.85 10.92 11.46
C GLN A 9 -7.03 9.66 11.38
N GLY A 10 -6.03 9.55 12.25
CA GLY A 10 -5.18 8.36 12.37
C GLY A 10 -3.74 8.66 12.75
N TRP A 11 -3.12 7.67 13.35
CA TRP A 11 -1.76 7.72 13.87
C TRP A 11 -1.11 6.34 13.67
N TRP A 12 0.18 6.26 13.96
CA TRP A 12 0.99 5.07 13.78
C TRP A 12 1.46 4.51 15.12
N ALA A 13 1.06 3.30 15.45
CA ALA A 13 1.68 2.51 16.50
C ALA A 13 3.03 1.97 15.99
N ARG A 14 4.11 2.25 16.72
CA ARG A 14 5.46 1.78 16.39
C ARG A 14 5.93 0.78 17.45
N TYR A 15 6.31 -0.41 17.04
CA TYR A 15 6.95 -1.40 17.90
C TYR A 15 8.34 -1.72 17.35
N ARG A 16 9.36 -1.62 18.19
CA ARG A 16 10.73 -2.03 17.85
C ARG A 16 10.93 -3.47 18.29
N HIS A 17 11.35 -4.31 17.35
CA HIS A 17 11.72 -5.68 17.65
C HIS A 17 13.07 -5.71 18.33
N GLU A 18 13.30 -6.74 19.15
CA GLU A 18 14.60 -7.00 19.72
C GLU A 18 15.64 -7.18 18.60
N ALA A 19 16.80 -6.55 18.75
CA ALA A 19 17.85 -6.61 17.76
C ALA A 19 18.44 -8.03 17.70
N VAL A 20 18.45 -8.62 16.52
CA VAL A 20 19.13 -9.90 16.26
C VAL A 20 20.56 -9.59 15.78
N PRO A 21 21.61 -10.10 16.46
CA PRO A 21 22.98 -9.87 16.03
C PRO A 21 23.21 -10.26 14.57
N GLY A 22 23.83 -9.36 13.80
CA GLY A 22 24.12 -9.56 12.38
C GLY A 22 22.94 -9.33 11.43
N SER A 23 21.78 -8.89 11.93
CA SER A 23 20.63 -8.49 11.11
C SER A 23 20.27 -7.01 11.33
N PRO A 24 19.69 -6.32 10.33
CA PRO A 24 19.12 -4.99 10.55
C PRO A 24 18.06 -5.02 11.65
N ALA A 25 18.02 -3.96 12.47
CA ALA A 25 16.95 -3.78 13.44
C ALA A 25 15.61 -3.66 12.72
N ARG A 26 14.54 -4.20 13.30
CA ARG A 26 13.22 -4.24 12.67
C ARG A 26 12.19 -3.46 13.46
N VAL A 27 11.26 -2.87 12.74
CA VAL A 27 10.15 -2.09 13.28
C VAL A 27 8.84 -2.55 12.67
N THR A 28 7.82 -2.76 13.51
CA THR A 28 6.43 -2.83 13.06
C THR A 28 5.80 -1.45 13.18
N LEU A 29 5.26 -0.95 12.08
CA LEU A 29 4.49 0.28 12.00
C LEU A 29 3.03 -0.03 11.65
N THR A 30 2.10 0.23 12.57
CA THR A 30 0.68 -0.11 12.43
C THR A 30 -0.17 1.16 12.37
N ALA A 31 -0.87 1.40 11.26
CA ALA A 31 -1.79 2.54 11.13
C ALA A 31 -3.07 2.25 11.90
N VAL A 32 -3.53 3.24 12.68
CA VAL A 32 -4.74 3.16 13.50
C VAL A 32 -5.71 4.25 13.10
N ALA A 33 -6.96 3.86 12.84
CA ALA A 33 -8.08 4.74 12.50
C ALA A 33 -8.74 5.33 13.75
N SER A 34 -8.06 6.23 14.46
CA SER A 34 -8.66 6.93 15.61
C SER A 34 -8.07 8.30 15.82
N ALA A 35 -8.77 9.12 16.63
CA ALA A 35 -8.37 10.46 17.02
C ALA A 35 -7.67 10.53 18.40
N VAL A 36 -7.31 9.38 18.99
CA VAL A 36 -6.68 9.34 20.33
C VAL A 36 -5.30 9.98 20.36
N HIS A 37 -4.64 10.10 19.21
CA HIS A 37 -3.39 10.83 19.02
C HIS A 37 -3.50 11.75 17.78
N PRO A 38 -2.66 12.81 17.69
CA PRO A 38 -2.64 13.69 16.53
C PRO A 38 -2.39 12.95 15.21
N TRP A 39 -2.89 13.53 14.11
CA TRP A 39 -2.70 12.97 12.77
C TRP A 39 -1.23 12.67 12.47
N ALA A 40 -0.99 11.49 11.89
CA ALA A 40 0.32 11.00 11.47
C ALA A 40 1.39 10.87 12.57
N SER A 41 1.03 11.11 13.84
CA SER A 41 1.95 10.89 14.96
C SER A 41 2.40 9.44 15.04
N ARG A 42 3.66 9.22 15.46
CA ARG A 42 4.22 7.88 15.71
C ARG A 42 4.31 7.68 17.22
N VAL A 43 3.62 6.66 17.73
CA VAL A 43 3.51 6.36 19.16
C VAL A 43 4.12 5.00 19.43
N GLU A 44 5.17 4.98 20.25
CA GLU A 44 5.85 3.76 20.65
C GLU A 44 4.91 2.82 21.43
N GLN A 45 4.98 1.54 21.12
CA GLN A 45 4.22 0.46 21.75
C GLN A 45 5.17 -0.47 22.51
N PRO A 46 4.69 -1.06 23.62
CA PRO A 46 5.48 -2.01 24.41
C PRO A 46 5.57 -3.40 23.74
N ASP A 47 4.63 -3.74 22.87
CA ASP A 47 4.52 -5.03 22.19
C ASP A 47 4.05 -4.84 20.72
N ASP A 48 4.04 -5.94 19.96
CA ASP A 48 3.62 -5.96 18.56
C ASP A 48 2.10 -6.12 18.37
N ARG A 49 1.32 -6.06 19.46
CA ARG A 49 -0.12 -6.25 19.41
C ARG A 49 -0.76 -5.09 18.66
N ARG A 50 -1.59 -5.42 17.67
CA ARG A 50 -2.29 -4.42 16.86
C ARG A 50 -3.37 -3.71 17.70
N PRO A 51 -3.35 -2.38 17.80
CA PRO A 51 -4.38 -1.64 18.52
C PRO A 51 -5.79 -1.81 17.91
N PRO A 52 -6.87 -1.65 18.69
CA PRO A 52 -8.21 -1.55 18.14
C PRO A 52 -8.31 -0.44 17.08
N GLY A 53 -9.01 -0.73 15.98
CA GLY A 53 -9.12 0.20 14.85
C GLY A 53 -7.88 0.24 13.94
N TRP A 54 -6.94 -0.70 14.06
CA TRP A 54 -5.85 -0.83 13.09
C TRP A 54 -6.39 -1.08 11.68
N THR A 55 -5.74 -0.48 10.67
CA THR A 55 -6.11 -0.61 9.26
C THR A 55 -5.05 -1.30 8.42
N LEU A 56 -3.77 -1.10 8.76
CA LEU A 56 -2.65 -1.79 8.13
C LEU A 56 -1.48 -1.89 9.10
N SER A 57 -0.60 -2.87 8.90
CA SER A 57 0.60 -3.09 9.71
C SER A 57 1.76 -3.49 8.80
N VAL A 58 2.91 -2.83 8.96
CA VAL A 58 4.10 -3.03 8.13
C VAL A 58 5.28 -3.40 8.99
N LEU A 59 5.95 -4.50 8.66
CA LEU A 59 7.25 -4.86 9.21
C LEU A 59 8.34 -4.41 8.23
N HIS A 60 9.26 -3.58 8.70
CA HIS A 60 10.36 -3.06 7.88
C HIS A 60 11.66 -2.94 8.69
N ASP A 61 12.77 -2.78 7.98
CA ASP A 61 14.06 -2.47 8.60
C ASP A 61 14.05 -1.03 9.13
N GLU A 62 14.58 -0.80 10.34
CA GLU A 62 14.52 0.49 11.04
C GLU A 62 15.24 1.61 10.26
N ASP A 63 16.27 1.27 9.51
CA ASP A 63 17.00 2.17 8.62
C ASP A 63 16.24 2.51 7.32
N GLY A 64 15.06 1.91 7.11
CA GLY A 64 14.27 2.07 5.90
C GLY A 64 14.84 1.29 4.71
N GLY A 65 15.69 0.28 4.93
CA GLY A 65 16.30 -0.49 3.86
C GLY A 65 15.32 -1.37 3.08
N ARG A 66 14.35 -1.98 3.76
CA ARG A 66 13.37 -2.88 3.13
C ARG A 66 12.08 -3.04 3.94
N VAL A 67 10.98 -3.25 3.23
CA VAL A 67 9.74 -3.80 3.78
C VAL A 67 9.70 -5.33 3.64
N HIS A 68 9.36 -6.03 4.73
CA HIS A 68 9.30 -7.50 4.80
C HIS A 68 7.87 -8.04 4.76
N ARG A 69 6.92 -7.32 5.37
CA ARG A 69 5.53 -7.72 5.45
C ARG A 69 4.62 -6.51 5.51
N VAL A 70 3.50 -6.54 4.79
CA VAL A 70 2.41 -5.58 4.88
C VAL A 70 1.10 -6.34 5.01
N LEU A 71 0.42 -6.16 6.14
CA LEU A 71 -0.91 -6.73 6.40
C LEU A 71 -1.94 -5.63 6.37
N VAL A 72 -3.03 -5.84 5.64
CA VAL A 72 -4.17 -4.92 5.58
C VAL A 72 -5.33 -5.55 6.34
N ASN A 73 -5.98 -4.78 7.20
CA ASN A 73 -7.16 -5.23 7.93
C ASN A 73 -8.39 -5.23 7.01
N GLN A 74 -8.41 -6.18 6.08
CA GLN A 74 -9.46 -6.34 5.09
C GLN A 74 -9.79 -7.83 4.95
N PRO A 75 -10.56 -8.41 5.90
CA PRO A 75 -10.76 -9.86 5.99
C PRO A 75 -11.49 -10.47 4.80
N GLU A 76 -12.22 -9.65 4.03
CA GLU A 76 -12.90 -10.08 2.80
C GLU A 76 -11.99 -10.10 1.57
N ALA A 77 -10.80 -9.51 1.63
CA ALA A 77 -9.83 -9.60 0.56
C ALA A 77 -9.21 -11.00 0.53
N PRO A 78 -8.87 -11.54 -0.66
CA PRO A 78 -8.13 -12.79 -0.75
C PRO A 78 -6.76 -12.66 -0.09
N LEU A 79 -6.12 -13.81 0.15
CA LEU A 79 -4.70 -13.83 0.47
C LEU A 79 -3.93 -13.09 -0.63
N LEU A 80 -3.18 -12.08 -0.24
CA LEU A 80 -2.23 -11.35 -1.09
C LEU A 80 -0.82 -11.42 -0.50
N TRP A 81 0.17 -11.65 -1.34
CA TRP A 81 1.58 -11.36 -1.07
C TRP A 81 2.13 -10.50 -2.21
N PHE A 82 3.28 -9.88 -1.99
CA PHE A 82 3.74 -8.78 -2.81
C PHE A 82 5.19 -8.90 -3.26
N VAL A 83 5.49 -8.27 -4.38
CA VAL A 83 6.85 -7.97 -4.83
C VAL A 83 6.98 -6.46 -4.95
N GLU A 84 7.96 -5.89 -4.26
CA GLU A 84 8.32 -4.49 -4.43
C GLU A 84 9.40 -4.35 -5.51
N VAL A 85 9.11 -3.51 -6.50
CA VAL A 85 10.03 -3.14 -7.58
C VAL A 85 10.34 -1.65 -7.42
N ALA A 86 11.58 -1.36 -7.04
CA ALA A 86 12.08 0.00 -6.98
C ALA A 86 12.48 0.48 -8.37
N GLU A 87 12.02 1.67 -8.78
CA GLU A 87 12.32 2.27 -10.08
C GLU A 87 13.04 3.61 -9.89
N PRO A 88 14.26 3.65 -9.29
CA PRO A 88 14.95 4.90 -8.99
C PRO A 88 15.38 5.66 -10.26
N ALA A 89 15.55 4.95 -11.38
CA ALA A 89 15.90 5.53 -12.68
C ALA A 89 14.70 6.00 -13.50
N ALA A 90 13.46 5.79 -13.03
CA ALA A 90 12.29 6.38 -13.65
C ALA A 90 12.32 7.92 -13.49
N ASP A 91 11.72 8.62 -14.43
CA ASP A 91 11.56 10.08 -14.36
C ASP A 91 10.07 10.46 -14.31
N PRO A 92 9.54 10.84 -13.13
CA PRO A 92 10.20 10.90 -11.82
C PRO A 92 10.40 9.51 -11.18
N PRO A 93 11.26 9.39 -10.13
CA PRO A 93 11.49 8.13 -9.44
C PRO A 93 10.19 7.50 -8.92
N ALA A 94 10.08 6.18 -9.10
CA ALA A 94 8.86 5.46 -8.83
C ALA A 94 9.10 4.19 -8.01
N SER A 95 8.02 3.63 -7.50
CA SER A 95 7.96 2.28 -6.94
C SER A 95 6.70 1.62 -7.46
N THR A 96 6.82 0.32 -7.71
CA THR A 96 5.71 -0.54 -8.10
C THR A 96 5.57 -1.67 -7.09
N LEU A 97 4.35 -1.88 -6.60
CA LEU A 97 3.99 -3.01 -5.75
C LEU A 97 3.10 -3.95 -6.56
N LEU A 98 3.62 -5.13 -6.84
CA LEU A 98 2.92 -6.20 -7.55
C LEU A 98 2.26 -7.11 -6.53
N ALA A 99 1.00 -7.48 -6.75
CA ALA A 99 0.26 -8.39 -5.90
C ALA A 99 0.06 -9.75 -6.58
N PHE A 100 0.19 -10.80 -5.79
CA PHE A 100 -0.03 -12.19 -6.16
C PHE A 100 -0.99 -12.83 -5.15
N SER A 101 -1.71 -13.88 -5.56
CA SER A 101 -2.79 -14.48 -4.75
C SER A 101 -2.77 -16.01 -4.86
N ASP A 102 -1.70 -16.62 -4.39
CA ASP A 102 -1.53 -18.08 -4.27
C ASP A 102 -0.87 -18.44 -2.93
N ASP A 103 -0.67 -19.73 -2.68
CA ASP A 103 -0.19 -20.28 -1.41
C ASP A 103 1.34 -20.38 -1.29
N ARG A 104 2.10 -19.83 -2.26
CA ARG A 104 3.58 -19.91 -2.24
C ARG A 104 4.20 -19.13 -1.07
N PHE A 105 3.54 -18.07 -0.63
CA PHE A 105 4.01 -17.23 0.47
C PHE A 105 2.86 -16.86 1.40
N GLU A 106 3.19 -16.61 2.66
CA GLU A 106 2.22 -16.16 3.65
C GLU A 106 1.59 -14.82 3.24
N HIS A 107 0.34 -14.62 3.66
CA HIS A 107 -0.35 -13.35 3.49
C HIS A 107 0.49 -12.17 4.01
N GLY A 108 0.58 -11.14 3.17
CA GLY A 108 1.28 -9.90 3.45
C GLY A 108 2.78 -9.94 3.20
N THR A 109 3.38 -11.09 2.85
CA THR A 109 4.82 -11.17 2.57
C THR A 109 5.21 -10.18 1.47
N VAL A 110 6.34 -9.47 1.66
CA VAL A 110 6.92 -8.56 0.65
C VAL A 110 8.30 -9.04 0.26
N LEU A 111 8.43 -9.44 -1.00
CA LEU A 111 9.70 -9.85 -1.60
C LEU A 111 10.36 -8.67 -2.32
N THR A 112 11.68 -8.70 -2.38
CA THR A 112 12.43 -7.91 -3.36
C THR A 112 12.28 -8.55 -4.74
N GLU A 113 12.54 -7.77 -5.79
CA GLU A 113 12.59 -8.30 -7.16
C GLU A 113 13.56 -9.49 -7.29
N LEU A 114 14.75 -9.42 -6.67
CA LEU A 114 15.73 -10.51 -6.68
C LEU A 114 15.18 -11.79 -6.03
N ALA A 115 14.61 -11.67 -4.82
CA ALA A 115 14.05 -12.83 -4.11
C ALA A 115 12.85 -13.45 -4.86
N ALA A 116 12.03 -12.64 -5.52
CA ALA A 116 10.94 -13.12 -6.35
C ALA A 116 11.47 -13.91 -7.57
N ARG A 117 12.51 -13.41 -8.23
CA ARG A 117 13.17 -14.09 -9.36
C ARG A 117 13.81 -15.42 -8.93
N GLU A 118 14.50 -15.44 -7.80
CA GLU A 118 15.10 -16.66 -7.23
C GLU A 118 14.05 -17.71 -6.87
N ALA A 119 12.86 -17.27 -6.44
CA ALA A 119 11.71 -18.13 -6.16
C ALA A 119 10.91 -18.55 -7.41
N GLY A 120 11.34 -18.17 -8.62
CA GLY A 120 10.64 -18.52 -9.87
C GLY A 120 9.28 -17.83 -10.04
N VAL A 121 9.08 -16.66 -9.42
CA VAL A 121 7.88 -15.85 -9.61
C VAL A 121 7.92 -15.19 -10.98
N LEU A 122 6.86 -15.37 -11.77
CA LEU A 122 6.72 -14.77 -13.09
C LEU A 122 5.74 -13.59 -13.03
N GLY A 123 6.06 -12.47 -13.68
CA GLY A 123 5.23 -11.26 -13.65
C GLY A 123 3.81 -11.47 -14.22
N GLU A 124 3.63 -12.41 -15.15
CA GLU A 124 2.32 -12.78 -15.71
C GLU A 124 1.36 -13.40 -14.68
N GLN A 125 1.88 -13.88 -13.55
CA GLN A 125 1.10 -14.45 -12.45
C GLN A 125 0.51 -13.37 -11.52
N GLN A 126 0.87 -12.10 -11.73
CA GLN A 126 0.36 -11.01 -10.90
C GLN A 126 -1.15 -10.85 -11.07
N VAL A 127 -1.84 -10.62 -9.95
CA VAL A 127 -3.29 -10.38 -9.93
C VAL A 127 -3.62 -8.88 -9.93
N ALA A 128 -2.67 -8.04 -9.51
CA ALA A 128 -2.80 -6.59 -9.52
C ALA A 128 -1.41 -5.92 -9.42
N ALA A 129 -1.34 -4.64 -9.77
CA ALA A 129 -0.15 -3.81 -9.65
C ALA A 129 -0.54 -2.37 -9.32
N VAL A 130 0.22 -1.71 -8.45
CA VAL A 130 0.11 -0.27 -8.21
C VAL A 130 1.48 0.36 -8.35
N ARG A 131 1.54 1.46 -9.10
CA ARG A 131 2.76 2.25 -9.32
C ARG A 131 2.52 3.68 -8.85
N TRP A 132 3.47 4.24 -8.14
CA TRP A 132 3.42 5.62 -7.66
C TRP A 132 4.79 6.29 -7.75
N TRP A 133 4.76 7.62 -7.83
CA TRP A 133 5.97 8.44 -7.75
C TRP A 133 6.37 8.63 -6.30
N THR A 134 7.60 8.25 -5.96
CA THR A 134 8.00 8.12 -4.55
C THR A 134 8.14 9.48 -3.86
N GLY A 135 8.61 10.49 -4.60
CA GLY A 135 8.81 11.85 -4.09
C GLY A 135 7.50 12.61 -3.82
N THR A 136 6.44 12.36 -4.61
CA THR A 136 5.16 13.06 -4.46
C THR A 136 4.07 12.20 -3.84
N GLY A 137 4.22 10.88 -3.82
CA GLY A 137 3.15 9.95 -3.43
C GLY A 137 2.02 9.85 -4.46
N LEU A 138 2.14 10.47 -5.64
CA LEU A 138 1.07 10.39 -6.63
C LEU A 138 0.99 8.96 -7.20
N VAL A 139 -0.17 8.34 -7.07
CA VAL A 139 -0.48 7.07 -7.72
C VAL A 139 -0.60 7.31 -9.22
N HIS A 140 0.34 6.73 -9.97
CA HIS A 140 0.41 6.84 -11.43
C HIS A 140 -0.51 5.81 -12.09
N GLN A 141 -0.49 4.56 -11.60
CA GLN A 141 -1.25 3.46 -12.18
C GLN A 141 -1.73 2.51 -11.09
N LEU A 142 -2.96 2.02 -11.23
CA LEU A 142 -3.52 0.92 -10.45
C LEU A 142 -4.23 -0.03 -11.40
N TYR A 143 -3.73 -1.26 -11.51
CA TYR A 143 -4.31 -2.30 -12.34
C TYR A 143 -4.73 -3.50 -11.50
N VAL A 144 -5.90 -4.07 -11.80
CA VAL A 144 -6.36 -5.34 -11.26
C VAL A 144 -6.81 -6.21 -12.42
N ALA A 145 -6.25 -7.41 -12.50
CA ALA A 145 -6.60 -8.40 -13.53
C ALA A 145 -8.11 -8.66 -13.51
N PRO A 146 -8.79 -8.74 -14.68
CA PRO A 146 -10.25 -8.86 -14.75
C PRO A 146 -10.86 -9.93 -13.83
N ALA A 147 -10.24 -11.10 -13.75
CA ALA A 147 -10.69 -12.22 -12.90
C ALA A 147 -10.60 -11.96 -11.37
N HIS A 148 -9.88 -10.90 -10.96
CA HIS A 148 -9.65 -10.53 -9.57
C HIS A 148 -10.34 -9.22 -9.17
N ARG A 149 -11.07 -8.58 -10.09
CA ARG A 149 -11.84 -7.36 -9.80
C ARG A 149 -13.00 -7.65 -8.85
N ARG A 150 -13.44 -6.60 -8.13
CA ARG A 150 -14.57 -6.65 -7.17
C ARG A 150 -14.38 -7.63 -6.00
N ARG A 151 -13.15 -8.06 -5.72
CA ARG A 151 -12.77 -8.95 -4.61
C ARG A 151 -11.92 -8.24 -3.55
N GLY A 152 -12.02 -6.92 -3.44
CA GLY A 152 -11.23 -6.12 -2.50
C GLY A 152 -9.75 -5.90 -2.87
N VAL A 153 -9.20 -6.61 -3.86
CA VAL A 153 -7.77 -6.58 -4.24
C VAL A 153 -7.21 -5.17 -4.47
N GLY A 154 -7.91 -4.32 -5.23
CA GLY A 154 -7.44 -2.96 -5.51
C GLY A 154 -7.32 -2.10 -4.25
N THR A 155 -8.30 -2.22 -3.33
CA THR A 155 -8.29 -1.51 -2.04
C THR A 155 -7.19 -2.02 -1.13
N ALA A 156 -7.03 -3.34 -1.01
CA ALA A 156 -5.95 -3.95 -0.24
C ALA A 156 -4.58 -3.53 -0.77
N LEU A 157 -4.39 -3.52 -2.09
CA LEU A 157 -3.12 -3.16 -2.72
C LEU A 157 -2.75 -1.69 -2.51
N VAL A 158 -3.69 -0.75 -2.72
CA VAL A 158 -3.41 0.68 -2.47
C VAL A 158 -3.15 0.94 -0.99
N THR A 159 -3.88 0.27 -0.09
CA THR A 159 -3.64 0.37 1.35
C THR A 159 -2.27 -0.20 1.73
N ALA A 160 -1.85 -1.30 1.10
CA ALA A 160 -0.53 -1.87 1.32
C ALA A 160 0.58 -0.92 0.84
N ALA A 161 0.43 -0.32 -0.35
CA ALA A 161 1.37 0.67 -0.87
C ALA A 161 1.47 1.92 0.03
N PHE A 162 0.37 2.33 0.68
CA PHE A 162 0.39 3.42 1.66
C PHE A 162 1.29 3.07 2.86
N GLY A 163 1.20 1.82 3.33
CA GLY A 163 2.11 1.30 4.35
C GLY A 163 3.57 1.28 3.91
N VAL A 164 3.86 0.84 2.69
CA VAL A 164 5.21 0.82 2.13
C VAL A 164 5.79 2.24 2.05
N GLN A 165 5.02 3.20 1.53
CA GLN A 165 5.42 4.62 1.46
C GLN A 165 5.74 5.19 2.85
N ALA A 166 4.93 4.88 3.87
CA ALA A 166 5.12 5.35 5.23
C ALA A 166 6.32 4.69 5.96
N ALA A 167 6.57 3.41 5.69
CA ALA A 167 7.70 2.65 6.24
C ALA A 167 9.04 3.26 5.81
N TYR A 168 9.13 3.72 4.55
CA TYR A 168 10.29 4.46 4.04
C TYR A 168 10.41 5.90 4.57
N GLY A 169 9.52 6.34 5.46
CA GLY A 169 9.59 7.66 6.09
C GLY A 169 9.44 8.84 5.12
N ARG A 170 8.77 8.63 3.98
CA ARG A 170 8.59 9.66 2.96
C ARG A 170 7.52 10.67 3.38
N ASP A 171 7.78 11.94 3.14
CA ASP A 171 6.92 13.05 3.59
C ASP A 171 5.56 13.07 2.88
N ALA A 172 5.53 12.63 1.63
CA ALA A 172 4.32 12.64 0.83
C ALA A 172 3.56 11.32 0.95
N MET A 173 2.31 11.41 1.41
CA MET A 173 1.37 10.28 1.47
C MET A 173 0.81 9.96 0.09
N LEU A 174 0.38 8.71 -0.10
CA LEU A 174 -0.22 8.30 -1.36
C LEU A 174 -1.54 9.03 -1.63
N HIS A 175 -1.71 9.50 -2.87
CA HIS A 175 -2.92 10.19 -3.29
C HIS A 175 -3.17 10.04 -4.81
N GLY A 176 -4.36 10.42 -5.27
CA GLY A 176 -4.72 10.52 -6.69
C GLY A 176 -5.04 11.96 -7.11
N ASP A 177 -4.76 12.34 -8.36
CA ASP A 177 -4.80 13.73 -8.85
C ASP A 177 -6.03 14.10 -9.70
N GLY A 178 -7.00 13.20 -9.80
CA GLY A 178 -8.22 13.45 -10.58
C GLY A 178 -8.21 12.86 -11.98
N ARG A 179 -7.09 12.34 -12.48
CA ARG A 179 -7.01 11.61 -13.75
C ARG A 179 -7.20 10.12 -13.50
N ARG A 180 -8.23 9.52 -14.09
CA ARG A 180 -8.56 8.09 -13.90
C ARG A 180 -9.51 7.57 -14.95
N THR A 181 -9.54 6.26 -15.11
CA THR A 181 -10.50 5.56 -15.98
C THR A 181 -11.89 5.55 -15.33
N ALA A 182 -12.94 5.25 -16.12
CA ALA A 182 -14.28 4.99 -15.60
C ALA A 182 -14.31 3.87 -14.54
N ASP A 183 -13.56 2.77 -14.77
CA ASP A 183 -13.38 1.68 -13.79
C ASP A 183 -12.74 2.20 -12.49
N GLY A 184 -11.76 3.10 -12.59
CA GLY A 184 -11.10 3.72 -11.46
C GLY A 184 -12.03 4.64 -10.66
N GLU A 185 -12.86 5.44 -11.32
CA GLU A 185 -13.89 6.24 -10.63
C GLU A 185 -14.94 5.35 -9.97
N ALA A 186 -15.43 4.32 -10.66
CA ALA A 186 -16.40 3.39 -10.09
C ALA A 186 -15.85 2.64 -8.86
N TRP A 187 -14.56 2.29 -8.87
CA TRP A 187 -13.88 1.76 -7.69
C TRP A 187 -13.78 2.79 -6.56
N ARG A 188 -13.31 4.02 -6.86
CA ARG A 188 -13.20 5.12 -5.87
C ARG A 188 -14.55 5.43 -5.21
N ALA A 189 -15.62 5.49 -5.99
CA ALA A 189 -16.97 5.77 -5.49
C ALA A 189 -17.48 4.69 -4.52
N GLY A 190 -16.98 3.46 -4.63
CA GLY A 190 -17.26 2.36 -3.70
C GLY A 190 -16.42 2.36 -2.42
N LEU A 191 -15.44 3.27 -2.28
CA LEU A 191 -14.61 3.37 -1.07
C LEU A 191 -15.35 4.10 0.06
N THR A 192 -14.87 3.92 1.29
CA THR A 192 -15.36 4.69 2.43
C THR A 192 -15.03 6.19 2.28
N PRO A 193 -15.81 7.11 2.88
CA PRO A 193 -15.52 8.55 2.80
C PRO A 193 -14.09 8.93 3.22
N ARG A 194 -13.55 8.24 4.24
CA ARG A 194 -12.16 8.43 4.70
C ARG A 194 -11.14 8.05 3.64
N GLN A 195 -11.37 6.99 2.89
CA GLN A 195 -10.49 6.58 1.80
C GLN A 195 -10.63 7.51 0.59
N GLN A 196 -11.84 7.96 0.29
CA GLN A 196 -12.10 8.90 -0.80
C GLN A 196 -11.37 10.24 -0.63
N HIS A 197 -11.07 10.65 0.61
CA HIS A 197 -10.29 11.87 0.90
C HIS A 197 -8.94 11.94 0.17
N TRP A 198 -8.30 10.80 -0.07
CA TRP A 198 -6.99 10.72 -0.73
C TRP A 198 -7.05 10.89 -2.25
N PHE A 199 -8.23 11.12 -2.81
CA PHE A 199 -8.44 11.28 -4.24
C PHE A 199 -8.99 12.66 -4.55
N ALA A 200 -8.28 13.41 -5.38
CA ALA A 200 -8.83 14.64 -5.94
C ALA A 200 -10.11 14.36 -6.76
N PRO A 201 -11.00 15.37 -6.92
CA PRO A 201 -12.18 15.26 -7.77
C PRO A 201 -11.86 14.78 -9.18
N TRP A 202 -12.81 14.12 -9.85
CA TRP A 202 -12.59 13.58 -11.20
C TRP A 202 -12.51 14.74 -12.20
N THR A 203 -11.35 14.92 -12.82
CA THR A 203 -11.09 16.02 -13.77
C THR A 203 -10.88 15.53 -15.19
N GLN A 204 -10.43 14.29 -15.36
CA GLN A 204 -10.15 13.71 -16.67
C GLN A 204 -10.43 12.21 -16.67
N GLU A 205 -11.21 11.77 -17.66
CA GLU A 205 -11.35 10.35 -17.99
C GLU A 205 -10.15 9.89 -18.83
N LEU A 206 -9.48 8.85 -18.36
CA LEU A 206 -8.39 8.17 -19.07
C LEU A 206 -8.91 6.92 -19.81
N PRO A 207 -8.25 6.50 -20.90
CA PRO A 207 -8.62 5.26 -21.60
C PRO A 207 -8.55 4.02 -20.68
N PRO A 208 -9.38 2.99 -20.91
CA PRO A 208 -9.28 1.72 -20.21
C PRO A 208 -7.89 1.09 -20.35
N MET A 209 -7.35 0.52 -19.26
CA MET A 209 -6.06 -0.20 -19.30
C MET A 209 -6.17 -1.62 -19.87
N THR A 210 -7.39 -2.16 -19.95
CA THR A 210 -7.68 -3.41 -20.66
C THR A 210 -8.46 -3.02 -21.91
N PRO A 211 -7.96 -3.31 -23.13
CA PRO A 211 -8.74 -3.10 -24.35
C PRO A 211 -10.09 -3.79 -24.24
N GLY A 212 -11.15 -3.12 -24.71
CA GLY A 212 -12.44 -3.78 -24.90
C GLY A 212 -12.30 -4.91 -25.91
N GLY A 213 -12.82 -6.09 -25.56
CA GLY A 213 -12.98 -7.19 -26.52
C GLY A 213 -14.06 -6.88 -27.55
#